data_AF-A0A924T7X3-F1
#
_entry.id   AF-A0A924T7X3-F1
#
_cell.length_a   1.000
_cell.length_b   1.000
_cell.length_c   1.000
_cell.angle_alpha   90.00
_cell.angle_beta   90.00
_cell.angle_gamma   90.00
#
_symmetry.space_group_name_H-M   'P 1'
#
loop_
_entity.id
_entity.type
_entity.pdbx_description
1 polymer ?
#
loop_
_entity_poly.entity_id
_entity_poly.type
_entity_poly.pdbx_seq_one_letter_code
_entity_poly.pdbx_strand_id
1 'polypeptide(L)'
;MNTSSPDFVTVDMRGLKAALVARAHQERVSVSVLVRAAVAHNLGLTEPGAASRVDAPAGPVSRATTVKLSIRLTPAEAARFAAGARAAALSHSAYLAGLVAEVPVLSAGACRPDHLAALIASSAELSTLTRNIHHLTSLLRQGHVQAAQEYREMLDTLAGDVRSHLTLASGVLADLQPRRQRADLVKHLTT
;
A
#
# COMPACT_ATOMS: atom_id res chain seq x y z
N MET A 1 -4.30 -24.86 -5.66
CA MET A 1 -4.47 -25.29 -7.07
C MET A 1 -3.54 -24.47 -7.94
N ASN A 2 -2.72 -25.13 -8.75
CA ASN A 2 -1.58 -24.54 -9.49
C ASN A 2 -2.00 -23.40 -10.42
N THR A 3 -1.79 -22.16 -9.99
CA THR A 3 -1.91 -20.98 -10.84
C THR A 3 -0.62 -20.83 -11.63
N SER A 4 -0.54 -21.50 -12.80
CA SER A 4 0.56 -21.29 -13.74
C SER A 4 0.64 -19.79 -14.05
N SER A 5 1.80 -19.19 -13.74
CA SER A 5 2.08 -17.79 -14.07
C SER A 5 2.07 -17.66 -15.60
N PRO A 6 1.36 -16.68 -16.19
CA PRO A 6 1.39 -16.51 -17.63
C PRO A 6 2.82 -16.18 -18.10
N ASP A 7 3.32 -16.96 -19.05
CA ASP A 7 4.64 -16.73 -19.65
C ASP A 7 4.59 -15.48 -20.54
N PHE A 8 5.51 -14.54 -20.29
CA PHE A 8 5.64 -13.31 -21.06
C PHE A 8 7.00 -13.24 -21.74
N VAL A 9 6.98 -12.98 -23.05
CA VAL A 9 8.17 -12.68 -23.84
C VAL A 9 8.01 -11.26 -24.39
N THR A 10 9.01 -10.41 -24.16
CA THR A 10 9.06 -9.06 -24.75
C THR A 10 9.89 -9.11 -26.02
N VAL A 11 9.28 -8.72 -27.15
CA VAL A 11 9.93 -8.75 -28.47
C VAL A 11 9.95 -7.34 -29.05
N ASP A 12 11.10 -6.90 -29.55
CA ASP A 12 11.22 -5.68 -30.33
C ASP A 12 10.65 -5.91 -31.74
N MET A 13 9.56 -5.21 -32.06
CA MET A 13 8.81 -5.40 -33.30
C MET A 13 9.35 -4.61 -34.49
N ARG A 14 10.37 -3.75 -34.32
CA ARG A 14 11.09 -3.00 -35.38
C ARG A 14 10.24 -2.56 -36.59
N GLY A 15 9.08 -1.93 -36.34
CA GLY A 15 8.20 -1.39 -37.40
C GLY A 15 6.98 -2.26 -37.76
N LEU A 16 6.91 -3.52 -37.33
CA LEU A 16 5.79 -4.43 -37.63
C LEU A 16 4.51 -4.15 -36.83
N LYS A 17 4.58 -3.31 -35.79
CA LYS A 17 3.46 -3.06 -34.86
C LYS A 17 2.21 -2.55 -35.58
N ALA A 18 2.35 -1.61 -36.51
CA ALA A 18 1.20 -1.01 -37.18
C ALA A 18 0.45 -2.03 -38.05
N ALA A 19 1.18 -2.84 -38.82
CA ALA A 19 0.61 -3.91 -39.63
C ALA A 19 -0.08 -4.98 -38.77
N LEU A 20 0.53 -5.34 -37.63
CA LEU A 20 -0.02 -6.32 -36.71
C LEU A 20 -1.33 -5.85 -36.05
N VAL A 21 -1.40 -4.56 -35.67
CA VAL A 21 -2.62 -3.96 -35.11
C VAL A 21 -3.72 -3.87 -36.17
N ALA A 22 -3.38 -3.46 -37.39
CA ALA A 22 -4.33 -3.40 -38.50
C ALA A 22 -4.93 -4.78 -38.80
N ARG A 23 -4.09 -5.82 -38.83
CA ARG A 23 -4.53 -7.19 -39.08
C ARG A 23 -5.39 -7.75 -37.94
N ALA A 24 -5.03 -7.49 -36.68
CA ALA A 24 -5.85 -7.87 -35.53
C ALA A 24 -7.24 -7.22 -35.58
N HIS A 25 -7.32 -5.96 -36.00
CA HIS A 25 -8.58 -5.25 -36.18
C HIS A 25 -9.43 -5.83 -37.33
N GLN A 26 -8.81 -6.17 -38.46
CA GLN A 26 -9.49 -6.83 -39.59
C GLN A 26 -10.06 -8.20 -39.19
N GLU A 27 -9.29 -8.98 -38.42
CA GLU A 27 -9.69 -10.32 -37.96
C GLU A 27 -10.54 -10.29 -36.66
N ARG A 28 -10.82 -9.08 -36.11
CA ARG A 28 -11.57 -8.86 -34.86
C ARG A 28 -11.05 -9.67 -33.66
N VAL A 29 -9.75 -9.88 -33.60
CA VAL A 29 -9.06 -10.56 -32.48
C VAL A 29 -8.08 -9.60 -31.80
N SER A 30 -7.62 -9.94 -30.60
CA SER A 30 -6.55 -9.16 -29.96
C SER A 30 -5.19 -9.44 -30.60
N VAL A 31 -4.30 -8.46 -30.55
CA VAL A 31 -2.92 -8.59 -31.06
C VAL A 31 -2.20 -9.78 -30.41
N SER A 32 -2.43 -10.04 -29.12
CA SER A 32 -1.82 -11.18 -28.42
C SER A 32 -2.34 -12.53 -28.92
N VAL A 33 -3.61 -12.63 -29.32
CA VAL A 33 -4.17 -13.86 -29.92
C VAL A 33 -3.54 -14.10 -31.30
N LEU A 34 -3.44 -13.04 -32.11
CA LEU A 34 -2.81 -13.11 -33.43
C LEU A 34 -1.33 -13.52 -33.35
N VAL A 35 -0.56 -12.91 -32.45
CA VAL A 35 0.87 -13.27 -32.24
C VAL A 35 1.00 -14.69 -31.73
N ARG A 36 0.17 -15.10 -30.77
CA ARG A 36 0.21 -16.47 -30.23
C ARG A 36 -0.09 -17.51 -31.30
N ALA A 37 -1.09 -17.28 -32.15
CA ALA A 37 -1.42 -18.17 -33.26
C ALA A 37 -0.28 -18.25 -34.28
N ALA A 38 0.33 -17.11 -34.64
CA ALA A 38 1.47 -17.07 -35.56
C ALA A 38 2.71 -17.79 -34.99
N VAL A 39 3.01 -17.59 -33.70
CA VAL A 39 4.12 -18.26 -33.01
C VAL A 39 3.84 -19.76 -32.89
N ALA A 40 2.64 -20.17 -32.50
CA ALA A 40 2.26 -21.58 -32.43
C ALA A 40 2.35 -22.26 -33.80
N HIS A 41 1.92 -21.59 -34.87
CA HIS A 41 2.04 -22.11 -36.23
C HIS A 41 3.51 -22.31 -36.65
N ASN A 42 4.38 -21.32 -36.40
CA ASN A 42 5.81 -21.43 -36.70
C ASN A 42 6.54 -22.50 -35.88
N LEU A 43 6.06 -22.76 -34.66
CA LEU A 43 6.58 -23.82 -33.80
C LEU A 43 5.99 -25.20 -34.12
N GLY A 44 5.10 -25.32 -35.11
CA GLY A 44 4.44 -26.57 -35.48
C GLY A 44 3.38 -27.05 -34.47
N LEU A 45 2.87 -26.15 -33.62
CA LEU A 45 1.97 -26.44 -32.50
C LEU A 45 0.48 -26.24 -32.83
N THR A 46 0.11 -26.07 -34.10
CA THR A 46 -1.28 -25.77 -34.50
C THR A 46 -1.85 -26.85 -35.42
N GLU A 47 -2.82 -27.61 -34.91
CA GLU A 47 -3.82 -28.36 -35.71
C GLU A 47 -4.96 -27.42 -36.16
N PRO A 48 -5.57 -27.62 -37.33
CA PRO A 48 -6.59 -26.73 -37.86
C PRO A 48 -7.97 -27.00 -37.23
N GLY A 49 -8.48 -26.01 -36.50
CA GLY A 49 -9.92 -25.81 -36.32
C GLY A 49 -10.47 -26.06 -34.92
N ALA A 50 -10.98 -25.00 -34.31
CA ALA A 50 -12.35 -24.90 -33.79
C ALA A 50 -12.46 -23.64 -32.95
N ALA A 51 -13.23 -22.68 -33.46
CA ALA A 51 -13.80 -21.63 -32.63
C ALA A 51 -14.60 -22.30 -31.49
N SER A 52 -14.21 -22.07 -30.24
CA SER A 52 -15.09 -22.37 -29.11
C SER A 52 -15.40 -21.09 -28.36
N ARG A 53 -16.68 -20.76 -28.42
CA ARG A 53 -17.33 -19.62 -27.81
C ARG A 53 -17.23 -19.73 -26.29
N VAL A 54 -17.06 -18.55 -25.70
CA VAL A 54 -17.30 -18.21 -24.30
C VAL A 54 -18.72 -18.59 -23.91
N ASP A 55 -18.92 -19.36 -22.83
CA ASP A 55 -19.68 -18.90 -21.65
C ASP A 55 -19.62 -19.91 -20.49
N ALA A 56 -19.42 -19.41 -19.26
CA ALA A 56 -20.16 -19.84 -18.06
C ALA A 56 -19.72 -19.05 -16.79
N PRO A 57 -20.65 -18.73 -15.87
CA PRO A 57 -20.52 -17.62 -14.92
C PRO A 57 -20.31 -18.05 -13.46
N ALA A 58 -19.67 -17.21 -12.62
CA ALA A 58 -19.81 -17.26 -11.17
C ALA A 58 -19.35 -15.98 -10.45
N GLY A 59 -20.31 -15.26 -9.84
CA GLY A 59 -20.24 -14.65 -8.50
C GLY A 59 -19.37 -13.40 -8.26
N PRO A 60 -19.94 -12.28 -7.74
CA PRO A 60 -19.19 -11.06 -7.51
C PRO A 60 -18.50 -11.10 -6.13
N VAL A 61 -17.24 -11.48 -6.12
CA VAL A 61 -16.31 -10.88 -5.16
C VAL A 61 -15.63 -9.78 -5.93
N SER A 62 -15.86 -8.52 -5.55
CA SER A 62 -15.26 -7.35 -6.20
C SER A 62 -13.74 -7.40 -6.00
N ARG A 63 -13.09 -8.22 -6.84
CA ARG A 63 -11.66 -8.39 -6.94
C ARG A 63 -11.22 -7.10 -7.62
N ALA A 64 -10.74 -6.15 -6.81
CA ALA A 64 -10.30 -4.84 -7.29
C ALA A 64 -9.51 -5.04 -8.59
N THR A 65 -10.07 -4.51 -9.68
CA THR A 65 -9.57 -4.74 -11.03
C THR A 65 -8.20 -4.06 -11.14
N THR A 66 -7.13 -4.84 -11.03
CA THR A 66 -5.78 -4.30 -11.18
C THR A 66 -5.50 -4.07 -12.65
N VAL A 67 -5.12 -2.84 -13.00
CA VAL A 67 -4.75 -2.45 -14.38
C VAL A 67 -3.23 -2.44 -14.49
N LYS A 68 -2.68 -3.12 -15.50
CA LYS A 68 -1.26 -3.05 -15.81
C LYS A 68 -0.95 -1.71 -16.50
N LEU A 69 -0.23 -0.84 -15.81
CA LEU A 69 0.22 0.44 -16.34
C LEU A 69 1.67 0.35 -16.84
N SER A 70 1.94 0.91 -18.02
CA SER A 70 3.29 1.09 -18.54
C SER A 70 3.61 2.58 -18.66
N ILE A 71 4.56 3.05 -17.85
CA ILE A 71 5.03 4.44 -17.84
C ILE A 71 6.45 4.51 -18.42
N ARG A 72 6.75 5.60 -19.13
CA ARG A 72 8.10 5.91 -19.59
C ARG A 72 8.72 6.90 -18.62
N LEU A 73 9.88 6.57 -18.10
CA LEU A 73 10.68 7.40 -17.20
C LEU A 73 12.07 7.56 -17.81
N THR A 74 12.71 8.70 -17.57
CA THR A 74 14.16 8.83 -17.78
C THR A 74 14.91 7.88 -16.83
N PRO A 75 16.16 7.51 -17.13
CA PRO A 75 16.96 6.66 -16.23
C PRO A 75 17.09 7.24 -14.81
N ALA A 76 17.24 8.56 -14.70
CA ALA A 76 17.35 9.24 -13.41
C ALA A 76 16.04 9.16 -12.60
N GLU A 77 14.89 9.34 -13.26
CA GLU A 77 13.57 9.21 -12.62
C GLU A 77 13.29 7.77 -12.18
N ALA A 78 13.63 6.78 -13.01
CA ALA A 78 13.48 5.37 -12.67
C ALA A 78 14.35 4.98 -11.45
N ALA A 79 15.58 5.49 -11.38
CA ALA A 79 16.47 5.28 -10.24
C ALA A 79 15.92 5.91 -8.95
N ARG A 80 15.44 7.16 -9.04
CA ARG A 80 14.79 7.85 -7.91
C ARG A 80 13.54 7.12 -7.44
N PHE A 81 12.71 6.66 -8.35
CA PHE A 81 11.49 5.90 -8.05
C PHE A 81 11.80 4.58 -7.33
N ALA A 82 12.77 3.81 -7.84
CA ALA A 82 13.19 2.56 -7.20
C ALA A 82 13.82 2.80 -5.82
N ALA A 83 14.62 3.86 -5.67
CA ALA A 83 15.20 4.25 -4.38
C ALA A 83 14.11 4.63 -3.37
N GLY A 84 13.10 5.42 -3.79
CA GLY A 84 11.96 5.79 -2.95
C GLY A 84 11.13 4.58 -2.50
N ALA A 85 10.82 3.66 -3.42
CA ALA A 85 10.10 2.43 -3.08
C ALA A 85 10.87 1.56 -2.08
N ARG A 86 12.19 1.42 -2.25
CA ARG A 86 13.06 0.69 -1.30
C ARG A 86 13.12 1.36 0.06
N ALA A 87 13.31 2.68 0.11
CA ALA A 87 13.34 3.43 1.36
C ALA A 87 12.01 3.32 2.13
N ALA A 88 10.89 3.25 1.41
CA ALA A 88 9.57 3.03 1.98
C ALA A 88 9.26 1.55 2.31
N ALA A 89 10.15 0.61 1.96
CA ALA A 89 9.95 -0.84 2.03
C ALA A 89 8.68 -1.32 1.31
N LEU A 90 8.35 -0.72 0.17
CA LEU A 90 7.16 -1.03 -0.64
C LEU A 90 7.54 -1.65 -1.98
N SER A 91 6.61 -2.42 -2.56
CA SER A 91 6.72 -2.78 -3.98
C SER A 91 6.57 -1.54 -4.86
N HIS A 92 7.09 -1.58 -6.09
CA HIS A 92 6.95 -0.46 -7.03
C HIS A 92 5.48 -0.08 -7.28
N SER A 93 4.58 -1.05 -7.42
CA SER A 93 3.16 -0.79 -7.63
C SER A 93 2.48 -0.19 -6.40
N ALA A 94 2.82 -0.66 -5.19
CA ALA A 94 2.31 -0.10 -3.94
C ALA A 94 2.82 1.32 -3.70
N TYR A 95 4.11 1.56 -3.97
CA TYR A 95 4.71 2.89 -3.88
C TYR A 95 4.05 3.87 -4.86
N LEU A 96 3.88 3.47 -6.13
CA LEU A 96 3.19 4.28 -7.13
C LEU A 96 1.72 4.54 -6.75
N ALA A 97 0.99 3.52 -6.29
CA ALA A 97 -0.38 3.68 -5.83
C ALA A 97 -0.48 4.67 -4.65
N GLY A 98 0.47 4.60 -3.71
CA GLY A 98 0.56 5.55 -2.60
C GLY A 98 0.89 6.97 -3.04
N LEU A 99 1.77 7.16 -4.02
CA LEU A 99 2.05 8.47 -4.63
C LEU A 99 0.80 9.04 -5.33
N VAL A 100 0.08 8.23 -6.11
CA VAL A 100 -1.17 8.64 -6.78
C VAL A 100 -2.27 8.98 -5.77
N ALA A 101 -2.29 8.28 -4.64
CA ALA A 101 -3.21 8.58 -3.54
C ALA A 101 -2.74 9.76 -2.66
N GLU A 102 -1.64 10.41 -3.05
CA GLU A 102 -0.98 11.52 -2.38
C GLU A 102 -0.72 11.27 -0.89
N VAL A 103 -0.32 10.04 -0.53
CA VAL A 103 0.01 9.73 0.86
C VAL A 103 1.18 10.65 1.28
N PRO A 104 0.99 11.50 2.31
CA PRO A 104 1.96 12.53 2.67
C PRO A 104 3.35 11.98 2.97
N VAL A 105 3.42 10.84 3.67
CA VAL A 105 4.68 10.19 4.06
C VAL A 105 5.53 9.71 2.87
N LEU A 106 4.94 9.57 1.68
CA LEU A 106 5.64 9.14 0.47
C LEU A 106 6.10 10.32 -0.39
N SER A 107 5.54 11.52 -0.15
CA SER A 107 5.70 12.71 -1.00
C SER A 107 6.45 13.84 -0.29
N ALA A 108 6.24 14.00 1.02
CA ALA A 108 6.97 14.93 1.85
C ALA A 108 8.13 14.18 2.51
N GLY A 109 9.36 14.65 2.31
CA GLY A 109 10.57 14.12 2.94
C GLY A 109 10.63 14.26 4.47
N ALA A 110 9.49 14.37 5.16
CA ALA A 110 9.42 14.18 6.60
C ALA A 110 9.78 12.72 6.90
N CYS A 111 10.82 12.50 7.68
CA CYS A 111 11.36 11.18 7.92
C CYS A 111 10.31 10.33 8.69
N ARG A 112 9.59 9.47 7.97
CA ARG A 112 8.78 8.38 8.53
C ARG A 112 9.45 7.67 9.72
N PRO A 113 10.76 7.36 9.71
CA PRO A 113 11.39 6.73 10.86
C PRO A 113 11.43 7.64 12.10
N ASP A 114 11.54 8.97 11.95
CA ASP A 114 11.55 9.89 13.11
C ASP A 114 10.17 9.92 13.79
N HIS A 115 9.10 9.94 12.99
CA HIS A 115 7.72 9.86 13.49
C HIS A 115 7.43 8.53 14.19
N LEU A 116 7.92 7.42 13.62
CA LEU A 116 7.82 6.10 14.25
C LEU A 116 8.65 6.01 15.52
N ALA A 117 9.87 6.55 15.54
CA ALA A 117 10.73 6.58 16.72
C ALA A 117 10.09 7.40 17.85
N ALA A 118 9.52 8.56 17.54
CA ALA A 118 8.76 9.37 18.49
C ALA A 118 7.54 8.63 19.05
N LEU A 119 6.81 7.91 18.20
CA LEU A 119 5.66 7.10 18.64
C LEU A 119 6.09 5.91 19.52
N ILE A 120 7.18 5.23 19.17
CA ILE A 120 7.76 4.14 19.98
C ILE A 120 8.17 4.67 21.35
N ALA A 121 8.87 5.80 21.41
CA ALA A 121 9.27 6.44 22.66
C ALA A 121 8.06 6.79 23.53
N SER A 122 7.05 7.47 22.96
CA SER A 122 5.82 7.81 23.68
C SER A 122 5.03 6.57 24.14
N SER A 123 5.05 5.48 23.38
CA SER A 123 4.42 4.22 23.80
C SER A 123 5.16 3.55 24.97
N ALA A 124 6.49 3.65 25.00
CA ALA A 124 7.30 3.17 26.12
C ALA A 124 7.03 3.99 27.40
N GLU A 125 6.83 5.30 27.27
CA GLU A 125 6.41 6.17 28.37
C GLU A 125 5.03 5.75 28.93
N LEU A 126 4.03 5.53 28.07
CA LEU A 126 2.71 5.03 28.51
C LEU A 126 2.77 3.65 29.17
N SER A 127 3.65 2.76 28.69
CA SER A 127 3.88 1.45 29.32
C SER A 127 4.44 1.59 30.73
N THR A 128 5.37 2.52 30.92
CA THR A 128 5.93 2.88 32.24
C THR A 128 4.86 3.46 33.15
N LEU A 129 4.04 4.37 32.63
CA LEU A 129 2.93 4.99 33.35
C LEU A 129 1.90 3.96 33.80
N THR A 130 1.57 2.99 32.93
CA THR A 130 0.66 1.88 33.27
C THR A 130 1.21 1.03 34.40
N ARG A 131 2.51 0.70 34.37
CA ARG A 131 3.18 -0.03 35.47
C ARG A 131 3.16 0.77 36.77
N ASN A 132 3.42 2.07 36.71
CA ASN A 132 3.37 2.95 37.87
C ASN A 132 1.97 3.02 38.49
N ILE A 133 0.92 3.10 37.67
CA ILE A 133 -0.48 3.07 38.13
C ILE A 133 -0.82 1.73 38.78
N HIS A 134 -0.37 0.61 38.21
CA HIS A 134 -0.56 -0.71 38.83
C HIS A 134 0.17 -0.82 40.18
N HIS A 135 1.40 -0.32 40.25
CA HIS A 135 2.15 -0.30 41.50
C HIS A 135 1.48 0.58 42.56
N LEU A 136 1.06 1.79 42.19
CA LEU A 136 0.28 2.67 43.05
C LEU A 136 -1.00 2.00 43.56
N THR A 137 -1.75 1.34 42.67
CA THR A 137 -2.96 0.59 43.03
C THR A 137 -2.65 -0.49 44.06
N SER A 138 -1.51 -1.18 43.92
CA SER A 138 -1.04 -2.17 44.90
C SER A 138 -0.72 -1.53 46.26
N LEU A 139 0.02 -0.42 46.28
CA LEU A 139 0.35 0.32 47.51
C LEU A 139 -0.90 0.78 48.26
N LEU A 140 -1.86 1.35 47.53
CA LEU A 140 -3.13 1.80 48.09
C LEU A 140 -3.94 0.64 48.68
N ARG A 141 -3.99 -0.51 48.01
CA ARG A 141 -4.65 -1.72 48.54
C ARG A 141 -4.00 -2.25 49.82
N GLN A 142 -2.69 -2.07 49.97
CA GLN A 142 -1.93 -2.50 51.13
C GLN A 142 -1.93 -1.47 52.27
N GLY A 143 -2.55 -0.29 52.07
CA GLY A 143 -2.58 0.79 53.05
C GLY A 143 -1.28 1.58 53.17
N HIS A 144 -0.34 1.43 52.22
CA HIS A 144 0.93 2.16 52.17
C HIS A 144 0.74 3.58 51.60
N VAL A 145 -0.04 4.40 52.31
CA VAL A 145 -0.44 5.75 51.85
C VAL A 145 0.76 6.70 51.67
N GLN A 146 1.79 6.60 52.52
CA GLN A 146 3.00 7.42 52.41
C GLN A 146 3.78 7.12 51.12
N ALA A 147 3.98 5.84 50.79
CA ALA A 147 4.63 5.44 49.53
C ALA A 147 3.76 5.76 48.30
N ALA A 148 2.43 5.68 48.44
CA ALA A 148 1.50 6.08 47.38
C ALA A 148 1.56 7.58 47.07
N GLN A 149 1.87 8.42 48.07
CA GLN A 149 1.95 9.88 47.92
C GLN A 149 3.04 10.31 46.93
N GLU A 150 4.10 9.51 46.77
CA GLU A 150 5.19 9.77 45.83
C GLU A 150 4.72 9.80 44.36
N TYR A 151 3.58 9.16 44.05
CA TYR A 151 3.02 9.14 42.69
C TYR A 151 2.16 10.36 42.35
N ARG A 152 1.98 11.31 43.28
CA ARG A 152 1.06 12.43 43.11
C ARG A 152 1.43 13.34 41.94
N GLU A 153 2.70 13.71 41.81
CA GLU A 153 3.17 14.55 40.69
C GLU A 153 2.95 13.86 39.33
N MET A 154 3.16 12.56 39.24
CA MET A 154 2.88 11.77 38.03
C MET A 154 1.38 11.74 37.70
N LEU A 155 0.51 11.68 38.69
CA LEU A 155 -0.94 11.74 38.47
C LEU A 155 -1.40 13.12 37.99
N ASP A 156 -0.74 14.18 38.45
CA ASP A 156 -1.04 15.55 38.02
C ASP A 156 -0.70 15.78 36.53
N THR A 157 0.30 15.08 35.97
CA THR A 157 0.68 15.18 34.55
C THR A 157 -0.01 14.15 33.64
N LEU A 158 -0.51 13.05 34.19
CA LEU A 158 -1.07 11.89 33.47
C LEU A 158 -2.02 12.26 32.32
N ALA A 159 -2.98 13.16 32.56
CA ALA A 159 -3.94 13.54 31.53
C ALA A 159 -3.29 14.29 30.37
N GLY A 160 -2.26 15.10 30.66
CA GLY A 160 -1.44 15.79 29.66
C GLY A 160 -0.60 14.81 28.85
N ASP A 161 0.02 13.85 29.52
CA ASP A 161 0.88 12.82 28.89
C ASP A 161 0.07 11.94 27.92
N VAL A 162 -1.13 11.51 28.33
CA VAL A 162 -2.06 10.76 27.46
C VAL A 162 -2.52 11.61 26.27
N ARG A 163 -2.86 12.89 26.48
CA ARG A 163 -3.28 13.77 25.38
C ARG A 163 -2.15 14.02 24.39
N SER A 164 -0.93 14.20 24.87
CA SER A 164 0.27 14.34 24.04
C SER A 164 0.49 13.08 23.20
N HIS A 165 0.38 11.89 23.80
CA HIS A 165 0.47 10.63 23.06
C HIS A 165 -0.61 10.52 21.97
N LEU A 166 -1.87 10.83 22.28
CA LEU A 166 -2.96 10.79 21.30
C LEU A 166 -2.74 11.78 20.16
N THR A 167 -2.19 12.96 20.46
CA THR A 167 -1.85 13.97 19.44
C THR A 167 -0.73 13.46 18.53
N LEU A 168 0.33 12.88 19.08
CA LEU A 168 1.41 12.27 18.30
C LEU A 168 0.90 11.10 17.45
N ALA A 169 0.15 10.17 18.04
CA ALA A 169 -0.40 9.00 17.34
C ALA A 169 -1.35 9.42 16.21
N SER A 170 -2.23 10.39 16.44
CA SER A 170 -3.14 10.90 15.40
C SER A 170 -2.40 11.58 14.25
N GLY A 171 -1.31 12.30 14.53
CA GLY A 171 -0.41 12.86 13.51
C GLY A 171 0.22 11.77 12.64
N VAL A 172 0.81 10.75 13.26
CA VAL A 172 1.42 9.62 12.53
C VAL A 172 0.37 8.88 11.69
N LEU A 173 -0.82 8.63 12.23
CA LEU A 173 -1.90 7.98 11.48
C LEU A 173 -2.38 8.85 10.31
N ALA A 174 -2.47 10.16 10.49
CA ALA A 174 -2.82 11.11 9.43
C ALA A 174 -1.80 11.11 8.30
N ASP A 175 -0.51 10.95 8.59
CA ASP A 175 0.56 10.89 7.59
C ASP A 175 0.54 9.58 6.78
N LEU A 176 0.00 8.52 7.37
CA LEU A 176 -0.17 7.22 6.73
C LEU A 176 -1.45 7.13 5.89
N GLN A 177 -2.43 8.02 6.10
CA GLN A 177 -3.70 7.98 5.40
C GLN A 177 -3.60 8.55 3.97
N PRO A 178 -4.24 7.89 2.98
CA PRO A 178 -4.47 8.48 1.65
C PRO A 178 -5.24 9.81 1.75
N ARG A 179 -4.77 10.87 1.06
CA ARG A 179 -5.47 12.17 1.08
C ARG A 179 -6.90 12.10 0.57
N ARG A 180 -7.18 11.18 -0.36
CA ARG A 180 -8.54 10.95 -0.88
C ARG A 180 -9.51 10.47 0.21
N GLN A 181 -9.04 9.67 1.17
CA GLN A 181 -9.86 9.22 2.30
C GLN A 181 -10.04 10.32 3.36
N ARG A 182 -9.04 11.18 3.59
CA ARG A 182 -9.18 12.36 4.47
C ARG A 182 -10.24 13.33 3.96
N ALA A 183 -10.31 13.57 2.66
CA ALA A 183 -11.31 14.47 2.07
C ALA A 183 -12.75 13.97 2.25
N ASP A 184 -12.96 12.65 2.18
CA ASP A 184 -14.28 12.04 2.39
C ASP A 184 -14.67 12.01 3.88
N LEU A 185 -13.70 11.83 4.79
CA LEU A 185 -13.94 11.84 6.24
C LEU A 185 -14.31 13.24 6.77
N VAL A 186 -13.73 14.30 6.22
CA VAL A 186 -14.09 15.70 6.56
C VAL A 186 -15.50 16.06 6.08
N LYS A 187 -15.93 15.55 4.91
CA LYS A 187 -17.30 15.76 4.40
C LYS A 187 -18.35 15.10 5.30
N HIS A 188 -18.06 13.92 5.86
CA HIS A 188 -18.99 13.22 6.75
C HIS A 188 -19.10 13.82 8.17
N LEU A 189 -18.14 14.61 8.62
CA LEU A 189 -18.18 15.31 9.91
C LEU A 189 -18.81 16.72 9.83
N THR A 190 -19.12 17.18 8.63
CA THR A 190 -19.70 18.52 8.37
C THR A 190 -21.14 18.46 7.85
N THR A 191 -21.79 17.30 7.91
CA THR A 191 -23.21 17.09 7.59
C THR A 191 -23.95 16.58 8.82
#